data_AF-A0A3D3PAA4-F1
#
_entry.id   AF-A0A3D3PAA4-F1
#
_cell.length_a   1.000
_cell.length_b   1.000
_cell.length_c   1.000
_cell.angle_alpha   90.00
_cell.angle_beta   90.00
_cell.angle_gamma   90.00
#
_symmetry.space_group_name_H-M   'P 1'
#
loop_
_entity.id
_entity.type
_entity.pdbx_description
1 polymer ?
#
loop_
_entity_poly.entity_id
_entity_poly.type
_entity_poly.pdbx_seq_one_letter_code
_entity_poly.pdbx_strand_id
1 'polypeptide(L)'
;KPLPERRWNAPKILSARVSPSSTVTILKGVYSVPSRLISLLLHAYVYAKEVVLYYGDKEVQRMPRLPKEGGVHINYRHVIGHLLRKPAAFSNYQYHESLFPRIIFRKAYDELLKNSVLRGAKQYLEILNYAAISNEQDVAMALEILIGAQQLPVIDAVKALINQAQAQPPSVLIYQPNIAQYDQLISKERVYATAH
;
A
#
# COMPACT_ATOMS: atom_id res chain seq x y z
N LYS A 1 8.28 23.26 -41.46
CA LYS A 1 8.95 22.64 -40.29
C LYS A 1 8.22 21.31 -40.03
N PRO A 2 8.84 20.14 -40.23
CA PRO A 2 8.12 18.87 -40.06
C PRO A 2 7.80 18.65 -38.59
N LEU A 3 6.65 18.02 -38.33
CA LEU A 3 6.21 17.63 -36.99
C LEU A 3 7.16 16.55 -36.44
N PRO A 4 7.59 16.62 -35.17
CA PRO A 4 8.41 15.55 -34.59
C PRO A 4 7.62 14.24 -34.56
N GLU A 5 8.19 13.16 -35.10
CA GLU A 5 7.59 11.81 -35.20
C GLU A 5 7.23 11.18 -33.84
N ARG A 6 7.70 11.77 -32.74
CA ARG A 6 7.53 11.19 -31.41
C ARG A 6 6.30 11.78 -30.74
N ARG A 7 5.28 10.94 -30.50
CA ARG A 7 4.16 11.27 -29.60
C ARG A 7 4.74 11.82 -28.29
N TRP A 8 4.28 12.99 -27.86
CA TRP A 8 4.84 13.79 -26.75
C TRP A 8 5.06 13.01 -25.43
N ASN A 9 4.38 11.87 -25.26
CA ASN A 9 4.46 11.00 -24.08
C ASN A 9 4.98 9.59 -24.37
N ALA A 10 5.76 9.38 -25.44
CA ALA A 10 6.29 8.06 -25.76
C ALA A 10 7.27 7.57 -24.67
N PRO A 11 6.98 6.44 -24.01
CA PRO A 11 7.81 5.93 -22.92
C PRO A 11 9.18 5.50 -23.45
N LYS A 12 10.18 5.52 -22.57
CA LYS A 12 11.44 4.80 -22.81
C LYS A 12 11.24 3.36 -22.36
N ILE A 13 11.38 2.41 -23.28
CA ILE A 13 11.25 0.98 -22.98
C ILE A 13 12.64 0.41 -22.66
N LEU A 14 12.73 -0.33 -21.57
CA LEU A 14 13.96 -1.00 -21.11
C LEU A 14 13.65 -2.44 -20.73
N SER A 15 14.59 -3.34 -20.97
CA SER A 15 14.52 -4.70 -20.42
C SER A 15 15.16 -4.71 -19.03
N ALA A 16 14.46 -5.28 -18.05
CA ALA A 16 14.93 -5.39 -16.67
C ALA A 16 14.72 -6.81 -16.17
N ARG A 17 15.81 -7.48 -15.78
CA ARG A 17 15.74 -8.82 -15.16
C ARG A 17 15.47 -8.68 -13.67
N VAL A 18 14.51 -9.44 -13.17
CA VAL A 18 14.20 -9.50 -11.75
C VAL A 18 15.27 -10.30 -11.02
N SER A 19 15.86 -9.70 -9.99
CA SER A 19 16.87 -10.31 -9.15
C SER A 19 16.27 -11.32 -8.15
N PRO A 20 17.08 -12.19 -7.55
CA PRO A 20 16.63 -13.08 -6.46
C PRO A 20 16.08 -12.35 -5.23
N SER A 21 16.44 -11.08 -5.02
CA SER A 21 15.91 -10.24 -3.95
C SER A 21 14.57 -9.59 -4.28
N SER A 22 13.92 -10.02 -5.37
CA SER A 22 12.63 -9.50 -5.83
C SER A 22 12.70 -8.02 -6.20
N THR A 23 13.80 -7.61 -6.84
CA THR A 23 14.03 -6.22 -7.25
C THR A 23 14.44 -6.12 -8.72
N VAL A 24 14.20 -4.96 -9.33
CA VAL A 24 14.64 -4.58 -10.67
C VAL A 24 15.34 -3.24 -10.64
N THR A 25 16.36 -3.07 -11.48
CA THR A 25 17.08 -1.81 -11.64
C THR A 25 16.66 -1.14 -12.94
N ILE A 26 16.16 0.10 -12.86
CA ILE A 26 15.63 0.86 -14.01
C ILE A 26 16.22 2.26 -13.97
N LEU A 27 17.00 2.65 -14.99
CA LEU A 27 17.66 3.97 -15.07
C LEU A 27 18.45 4.38 -13.79
N LYS A 28 19.01 3.41 -13.05
CA LYS A 28 19.71 3.55 -11.74
C LYS A 28 18.83 3.59 -10.49
N GLY A 29 17.51 3.52 -10.61
CA GLY A 29 16.61 3.33 -9.47
C GLY A 29 16.34 1.86 -9.21
N VAL A 30 16.27 1.46 -7.93
CA VAL A 30 15.89 0.10 -7.52
C VAL A 30 14.43 0.06 -7.15
N TYR A 31 13.70 -0.88 -7.73
CA TYR A 31 12.28 -1.07 -7.46
C TYR A 31 12.03 -2.51 -7.02
N SER A 32 11.29 -2.71 -5.93
CA SER A 32 10.79 -4.05 -5.60
C SER A 32 9.67 -4.47 -6.54
N VAL A 33 9.59 -5.76 -6.80
CA VAL A 33 8.53 -6.40 -7.57
C VAL A 33 7.98 -7.62 -6.85
N PRO A 34 6.75 -8.10 -7.11
CA PRO A 34 6.25 -9.32 -6.50
C PRO A 34 7.19 -10.53 -6.70
N SER A 35 7.41 -11.32 -5.65
CA SER A 35 8.35 -12.45 -5.64
C SER A 35 8.05 -13.54 -6.68
N ARG A 36 6.79 -13.66 -7.12
CA ARG A 36 6.40 -14.51 -8.26
C ARG A 36 7.08 -14.14 -9.59
N LEU A 37 7.68 -12.95 -9.68
CA LEU A 37 8.36 -12.45 -10.88
C LEU A 37 9.88 -12.67 -10.85
N ILE A 38 10.43 -13.27 -9.78
CA ILE A 38 11.87 -13.54 -9.67
C ILE A 38 12.37 -14.32 -10.89
N SER A 39 13.55 -13.94 -11.39
CA SER A 39 14.21 -14.49 -12.59
C SER A 39 13.55 -14.17 -13.94
N LEU A 40 12.35 -13.58 -13.96
CA LEU A 40 11.70 -13.15 -15.19
C LEU A 40 12.40 -11.92 -15.79
N LEU A 41 12.30 -11.78 -17.11
CA LEU A 41 12.68 -10.58 -17.84
C LEU A 41 11.43 -9.74 -18.09
N LEU A 42 11.42 -8.49 -17.60
CA LEU A 42 10.31 -7.57 -17.72
C LEU A 42 10.62 -6.43 -18.67
N HIS A 43 9.59 -5.87 -19.29
CA HIS A 43 9.68 -4.61 -20.03
C HIS A 43 9.25 -3.46 -19.12
N ALA A 44 10.18 -2.55 -18.85
CA ALA A 44 9.94 -1.32 -18.10
C ALA A 44 9.63 -0.16 -19.06
N TYR A 45 8.39 0.30 -19.02
CA TYR A 45 7.91 1.49 -19.72
C TYR A 45 8.10 2.69 -18.79
N VAL A 46 9.11 3.50 -19.07
CA VAL A 46 9.46 4.65 -18.25
C VAL A 46 8.84 5.92 -18.82
N TYR A 47 7.89 6.49 -18.08
CA TYR A 47 7.24 7.76 -18.38
C TYR A 47 7.90 8.92 -17.60
N ALA A 48 7.33 10.12 -17.71
CA ALA A 48 7.82 11.29 -16.99
C ALA A 48 7.67 11.14 -15.46
N LYS A 49 6.53 10.60 -14.99
CA LYS A 49 6.18 10.52 -13.56
C LYS A 49 6.10 9.11 -12.99
N GLU A 50 6.10 8.09 -13.85
CA GLU A 50 5.84 6.71 -13.45
C GLU A 50 6.66 5.72 -14.28
N VAL A 51 6.76 4.51 -13.74
CA VAL A 51 7.33 3.34 -14.39
C VAL A 51 6.27 2.24 -14.35
N VAL A 52 6.03 1.64 -15.50
CA VAL A 52 5.11 0.51 -15.65
C VAL A 52 5.88 -0.71 -16.12
N LEU A 53 5.76 -1.81 -15.38
CA LEU A 53 6.39 -3.08 -15.70
C LEU A 53 5.41 -4.00 -16.40
N TYR A 54 5.87 -4.62 -17.48
CA TYR A 54 5.13 -5.60 -18.27
C TYR A 54 5.87 -6.93 -18.33
N TYR A 55 5.12 -8.02 -18.31
CA TYR A 55 5.59 -9.36 -18.69
C TYR A 55 4.78 -9.82 -19.91
N GLY A 56 5.41 -9.86 -21.08
CA GLY A 56 4.68 -9.89 -22.36
C GLY A 56 3.79 -8.64 -22.47
N ASP A 57 2.50 -8.84 -22.72
CA ASP A 57 1.51 -7.76 -22.84
C ASP A 57 0.77 -7.45 -21.53
N LYS A 58 1.10 -8.15 -20.43
CA LYS A 58 0.43 -7.99 -19.15
C LYS A 58 1.16 -6.97 -18.27
N GLU A 59 0.46 -5.91 -17.87
CA GLU A 59 0.92 -5.01 -16.81
C GLU A 59 1.02 -5.79 -15.50
N VAL A 60 2.23 -5.86 -14.93
CA VAL A 60 2.49 -6.58 -13.67
C VAL A 60 2.64 -5.65 -12.48
N GLN A 61 3.05 -4.39 -12.70
CA GLN A 61 3.22 -3.40 -11.65
C GLN A 61 3.34 -1.98 -12.21
N ARG A 62 2.79 -1.01 -11.50
CA ARG A 62 2.94 0.43 -11.76
C ARG A 62 3.45 1.11 -10.51
N MET A 63 4.40 2.03 -10.66
CA MET A 63 5.02 2.72 -9.54
C MET A 63 5.49 4.13 -9.93
N PRO A 64 5.59 5.06 -8.97
CA PRO A 64 6.14 6.38 -9.22
C PRO A 64 7.59 6.26 -9.70
N ARG A 65 7.96 7.09 -10.67
CA ARG A 65 9.33 7.16 -11.15
C ARG A 65 10.19 7.82 -10.09
N LEU A 66 11.23 7.12 -9.66
CA LEU A 66 12.22 7.68 -8.77
C LEU A 66 12.91 8.89 -9.41
N PRO A 67 13.19 9.96 -8.63
CA PRO A 67 14.00 11.07 -9.09
C PRO A 67 15.37 10.56 -9.56
N LYS A 68 16.02 11.33 -10.45
CA LYS A 68 17.34 10.93 -10.98
C LYS A 68 18.32 10.84 -9.82
N GLU A 69 19.05 9.71 -9.78
CA GLU A 69 20.10 9.29 -8.84
C GLU A 69 19.64 8.34 -7.72
N GLY A 70 20.01 7.06 -7.84
CA GLY A 70 20.19 6.11 -6.74
C GLY A 70 18.99 5.78 -5.86
N GLY A 71 17.79 6.29 -6.16
CA GLY A 71 16.61 6.09 -5.34
C GLY A 71 16.22 4.61 -5.21
N VAL A 72 15.50 4.32 -4.12
CA VAL A 72 14.99 2.99 -3.82
C VAL A 72 13.49 3.08 -3.55
N HIS A 73 12.71 2.22 -4.20
CA HIS A 73 11.28 2.07 -3.98
C HIS A 73 10.96 0.61 -3.65
N ILE A 74 11.04 0.27 -2.36
CA ILE A 74 10.67 -1.07 -1.86
C ILE A 74 9.25 -1.02 -1.28
N ASN A 75 8.40 -1.91 -1.79
CA ASN A 75 7.16 -2.28 -1.18
C ASN A 75 7.40 -3.56 -0.37
N TYR A 76 7.30 -3.44 0.96
CA TYR A 76 7.55 -4.54 1.88
C TYR A 76 6.69 -5.79 1.58
N ARG A 77 5.50 -5.62 0.99
CA ARG A 77 4.59 -6.72 0.61
C ARG A 77 5.24 -7.72 -0.35
N HIS A 78 6.22 -7.27 -1.12
CA HIS A 78 6.96 -8.11 -2.06
C HIS A 78 7.97 -9.04 -1.38
N VAL A 79 8.48 -8.67 -0.20
CA VAL A 79 9.61 -9.34 0.46
C VAL A 79 9.21 -10.01 1.79
N ILE A 80 8.09 -9.60 2.39
CA ILE A 80 7.66 -10.05 3.72
C ILE A 80 7.52 -11.58 3.83
N GLY A 81 6.99 -12.23 2.79
CA GLY A 81 6.84 -13.70 2.77
C GLY A 81 8.17 -14.45 2.82
N HIS A 82 9.25 -13.86 2.28
CA HIS A 82 10.60 -14.43 2.40
C HIS A 82 11.17 -14.21 3.80
N LEU A 83 11.05 -12.99 4.32
CA LEU A 83 11.58 -12.61 5.63
C LEU A 83 10.93 -13.39 6.78
N LEU A 84 9.64 -13.71 6.69
CA LEU A 84 8.96 -14.57 7.67
C LEU A 84 9.57 -15.97 7.79
N ARG A 85 10.06 -16.54 6.68
CA ARG A 85 10.74 -17.85 6.69
C ARG A 85 12.13 -17.78 7.28
N LYS A 86 12.76 -16.60 7.26
CA LYS A 86 14.11 -16.35 7.77
C LYS A 86 14.18 -15.03 8.57
N PRO A 87 13.57 -14.97 9.77
CA PRO A 87 13.47 -13.72 10.54
C PRO A 87 14.82 -13.08 10.88
N ALA A 88 15.87 -13.89 11.04
CA ALA A 88 17.23 -13.42 11.30
C ALA A 88 17.79 -12.51 10.19
N ALA A 89 17.26 -12.60 8.96
CA ALA A 89 17.68 -11.74 7.86
C ALA A 89 17.09 -10.32 7.94
N PHE A 90 16.09 -10.09 8.80
CA PHE A 90 15.39 -8.82 8.89
C PHE A 90 16.32 -7.68 9.34
N SER A 91 17.03 -7.85 10.45
CA SER A 91 17.91 -6.81 11.02
C SER A 91 19.04 -6.39 10.08
N ASN A 92 19.50 -7.29 9.21
CA ASN A 92 20.57 -7.04 8.24
C ASN A 92 20.04 -6.85 6.81
N TYR A 93 18.72 -6.69 6.63
CA TYR A 93 18.16 -6.51 5.31
C TYR A 93 18.59 -5.15 4.74
N GLN A 94 19.10 -5.14 3.51
CA GLN A 94 19.67 -3.93 2.88
C GLN A 94 18.70 -2.74 2.87
N TYR A 95 17.40 -3.00 2.77
CA TYR A 95 16.35 -1.98 2.76
C TYR A 95 15.48 -2.03 4.02
N HIS A 96 16.09 -2.32 5.17
CA HIS A 96 15.40 -2.46 6.46
C HIS A 96 14.46 -1.27 6.77
N GLU A 97 14.90 -0.04 6.52
CA GLU A 97 14.09 1.17 6.74
C GLU A 97 12.82 1.21 5.85
N SER A 98 12.84 0.57 4.67
CA SER A 98 11.67 0.46 3.82
C SER A 98 10.65 -0.60 4.29
N LEU A 99 10.96 -1.33 5.36
CA LEU A 99 10.05 -2.30 5.97
C LEU A 99 9.19 -1.69 7.09
N PHE A 100 9.23 -0.36 7.28
CA PHE A 100 8.35 0.39 8.16
C PHE A 100 7.42 1.27 7.31
N PRO A 101 6.19 0.82 7.01
CA PRO A 101 5.28 1.57 6.13
C PRO A 101 4.90 2.94 6.72
N ARG A 102 4.90 3.03 8.06
CA ARG A 102 4.61 4.25 8.82
C ARG A 102 5.45 4.28 10.09
N ILE A 103 5.55 5.47 10.69
CA ILE A 103 6.29 5.68 11.95
C ILE A 103 5.77 4.75 13.06
N ILE A 104 4.46 4.48 13.13
CA ILE A 104 3.91 3.60 14.17
C ILE A 104 4.43 2.16 14.07
N PHE A 105 4.70 1.66 12.85
CA PHE A 105 5.30 0.33 12.67
C PHE A 105 6.71 0.29 13.23
N ARG A 106 7.50 1.37 13.06
CA ARG A 106 8.83 1.48 13.66
C ARG A 106 8.75 1.49 15.19
N LYS A 107 7.85 2.29 15.76
CA LYS A 107 7.62 2.30 17.21
C LYS A 107 7.23 0.92 17.73
N ALA A 108 6.31 0.23 17.04
CA ALA A 108 5.89 -1.12 17.42
C ALA A 108 7.06 -2.11 17.40
N TYR A 109 7.92 -2.06 16.37
CA TYR A 109 9.13 -2.87 16.31
C TYR A 109 10.07 -2.59 17.49
N ASP A 110 10.33 -1.32 17.78
CA ASP A 110 11.22 -0.91 18.87
C ASP A 110 10.67 -1.39 20.23
N GLU A 111 9.36 -1.27 20.49
CA GLU A 111 8.72 -1.80 21.72
C GLU A 111 8.83 -3.33 21.81
N LEU A 112 8.61 -4.05 20.71
CA LEU A 112 8.73 -5.51 20.68
C LEU A 112 10.16 -5.98 20.97
N LEU A 113 11.17 -5.26 20.45
CA LEU A 113 12.57 -5.58 20.69
C LEU A 113 12.99 -5.42 22.15
N LYS A 114 12.45 -4.41 22.87
CA LYS A 114 12.75 -4.19 24.30
C LYS A 114 12.38 -5.42 25.15
N ASN A 115 11.31 -6.13 24.79
CA ASN A 115 10.89 -7.32 25.50
C ASN A 115 11.71 -8.57 25.11
N SER A 116 11.98 -8.76 23.82
CA SER A 116 12.83 -9.86 23.34
C SER A 116 13.31 -9.60 21.91
N VAL A 117 14.62 -9.60 21.69
CA VAL A 117 15.19 -9.33 20.35
C VAL A 117 14.74 -10.36 19.32
N LEU A 118 14.92 -11.66 19.60
CA LEU A 118 14.59 -12.73 18.66
C LEU A 118 13.08 -12.86 18.43
N ARG A 119 12.28 -12.85 19.51
CA ARG A 119 10.82 -12.99 19.37
C ARG A 119 10.18 -11.71 18.83
N GLY A 120 10.69 -10.55 19.20
CA GLY A 120 10.18 -9.24 18.77
C GLY A 120 10.31 -9.04 17.27
N ALA A 121 11.47 -9.37 16.68
CA ALA A 121 11.63 -9.32 15.22
C ALA A 121 10.66 -10.26 14.50
N LYS A 122 10.45 -11.47 15.01
CA LYS A 122 9.48 -12.41 14.44
C LYS A 122 8.05 -11.88 14.53
N GLN A 123 7.63 -11.40 15.71
CA GLN A 123 6.28 -10.84 15.89
C GLN A 123 6.04 -9.61 15.02
N TYR A 124 7.04 -8.75 14.89
CA TYR A 124 6.95 -7.60 13.98
C TYR A 124 6.73 -8.04 12.52
N LEU A 125 7.48 -9.04 12.06
CA LEU A 125 7.26 -9.59 10.71
C LEU A 125 5.87 -10.21 10.54
N GLU A 126 5.32 -10.84 11.59
CA GLU A 126 3.95 -11.38 11.57
C GLU A 126 2.91 -10.26 11.49
N ILE A 127 3.10 -9.14 12.20
CA ILE A 127 2.26 -7.93 12.12
C ILE A 127 2.33 -7.32 10.73
N LEU A 128 3.55 -7.17 10.20
CA LEU A 128 3.77 -6.60 8.89
C LEU A 128 3.17 -7.49 7.79
N ASN A 129 3.25 -8.81 7.93
CA ASN A 129 2.56 -9.75 7.05
C ASN A 129 1.05 -9.67 7.17
N TYR A 130 0.53 -9.54 8.39
CA TYR A 130 -0.90 -9.35 8.60
C TYR A 130 -1.40 -8.09 7.87
N ALA A 131 -0.70 -6.96 8.01
CA ALA A 131 -0.97 -5.74 7.25
C ALA A 131 -0.86 -5.91 5.71
N ALA A 132 -0.04 -6.86 5.24
CA ALA A 132 0.09 -7.16 3.82
C ALA A 132 -1.12 -7.92 3.25
N ILE A 133 -1.72 -8.83 4.04
CA ILE A 133 -2.85 -9.67 3.63
C ILE A 133 -4.23 -9.10 3.98
N SER A 134 -4.30 -8.22 4.98
CA SER A 134 -5.53 -7.54 5.38
C SER A 134 -5.49 -6.07 4.93
N ASN A 135 -5.54 -5.13 5.88
CA ASN A 135 -5.50 -3.70 5.64
C ASN A 135 -4.44 -3.04 6.54
N GLU A 136 -3.50 -2.33 5.92
CA GLU A 136 -2.41 -1.66 6.65
C GLU A 136 -2.91 -0.51 7.53
N GLN A 137 -4.00 0.16 7.14
CA GLN A 137 -4.60 1.22 7.95
C GLN A 137 -5.16 0.68 9.27
N ASP A 138 -5.91 -0.42 9.22
CA ASP A 138 -6.48 -1.04 10.43
C ASP A 138 -5.38 -1.52 11.38
N VAL A 139 -4.31 -2.11 10.83
CA VAL A 139 -3.13 -2.49 11.61
C VAL A 139 -2.44 -1.28 12.22
N ALA A 140 -2.26 -0.19 11.47
CA ALA A 140 -1.68 1.04 12.01
C ALA A 140 -2.51 1.59 13.18
N MET A 141 -3.83 1.66 13.03
CA MET A 141 -4.73 2.12 14.09
C MET A 141 -4.68 1.21 15.33
N ALA A 142 -4.68 -0.11 15.14
CA ALA A 142 -4.55 -1.05 16.25
C ALA A 142 -3.21 -0.88 16.99
N LEU A 143 -2.11 -0.64 16.26
CA LEU A 143 -0.81 -0.35 16.87
C LEU A 143 -0.82 0.98 17.65
N GLU A 144 -1.46 2.03 17.12
CA GLU A 144 -1.62 3.31 17.81
C GLU A 144 -2.38 3.16 19.12
N ILE A 145 -3.48 2.40 19.12
CA ILE A 145 -4.28 2.12 20.32
C ILE A 145 -3.44 1.36 21.36
N LEU A 146 -2.78 0.26 20.97
CA LEU A 146 -2.00 -0.57 21.89
C LEU A 146 -0.84 0.21 22.51
N ILE A 147 -0.07 0.92 21.69
CA ILE A 147 1.08 1.71 22.16
C ILE A 147 0.60 2.89 23.01
N GLY A 148 -0.49 3.55 22.63
CA GLY A 148 -1.09 4.63 23.42
C GLY A 148 -1.57 4.16 24.80
N ALA A 149 -2.07 2.93 24.89
CA ALA A 149 -2.45 2.27 26.14
C ALA A 149 -1.26 1.64 26.89
N GLN A 150 -0.02 1.85 26.45
CA GLN A 150 1.20 1.24 27.02
C GLN A 150 1.17 -0.30 27.03
N GLN A 151 0.42 -0.90 26.11
CA GLN A 151 0.35 -2.35 25.92
C GLN A 151 1.36 -2.80 24.86
N LEU A 152 1.97 -3.97 25.09
CA LEU A 152 2.91 -4.54 24.13
C LEU A 152 2.16 -4.92 22.84
N PRO A 153 2.56 -4.40 21.66
CA PRO A 153 1.82 -4.59 20.42
C PRO A 153 2.15 -5.96 19.77
N VAL A 154 1.82 -7.05 20.47
CA VAL A 154 2.01 -8.41 19.95
C VAL A 154 0.97 -8.74 18.88
N ILE A 155 1.29 -9.65 17.94
CA ILE A 155 0.43 -9.99 16.81
C ILE A 155 -1.00 -10.39 17.23
N ASP A 156 -1.15 -11.16 18.30
CA ASP A 156 -2.46 -11.64 18.75
C ASP A 156 -3.31 -10.50 19.30
N ALA A 157 -2.72 -9.53 19.99
CA ALA A 157 -3.41 -8.34 20.47
C ALA A 157 -3.87 -7.45 19.31
N VAL A 158 -3.01 -7.28 18.29
CA VAL A 158 -3.35 -6.54 17.06
C VAL A 158 -4.53 -7.20 16.35
N LYS A 159 -4.49 -8.53 16.15
CA LYS A 159 -5.60 -9.27 15.53
C LYS A 159 -6.88 -9.18 16.35
N ALA A 160 -6.79 -9.30 17.68
CA ALA A 160 -7.95 -9.22 18.56
C ALA A 160 -8.67 -7.87 18.43
N LEU A 161 -7.94 -6.75 18.45
CA LEU A 161 -8.52 -5.41 18.29
C LEU A 161 -9.22 -5.24 16.95
N ILE A 162 -8.60 -5.69 15.85
CA ILE A 162 -9.16 -5.54 14.51
C ILE A 162 -10.42 -6.41 14.35
N ASN A 163 -10.38 -7.65 14.81
CA ASN A 163 -11.54 -8.54 14.78
C ASN A 163 -12.69 -8.01 15.64
N GLN A 164 -12.39 -7.42 16.81
CA GLN A 164 -13.39 -6.81 17.68
C GLN A 164 -14.06 -5.60 17.01
N ALA A 165 -13.28 -4.75 16.34
CA ALA A 165 -13.83 -3.61 15.61
C ALA A 165 -14.72 -4.05 14.43
N GLN A 166 -14.36 -5.12 13.73
CA GLN A 166 -15.16 -5.68 12.63
C GLN A 166 -16.45 -6.35 13.10
N ALA A 167 -16.48 -6.87 14.33
CA ALA A 167 -17.66 -7.51 14.90
C ALA A 167 -18.75 -6.52 15.34
N GLN A 168 -18.43 -5.22 15.46
CA GLN A 168 -19.40 -4.18 15.77
C GLN A 168 -19.90 -3.53 14.46
N PRO A 169 -21.12 -3.83 13.99
CA PRO A 169 -21.66 -3.15 12.81
C PRO A 169 -21.74 -1.64 13.08
N PRO A 170 -21.45 -0.78 12.08
CA PRO A 170 -21.57 0.65 12.26
C PRO A 170 -23.02 0.99 12.58
N SER A 171 -23.24 1.70 13.70
CA SER A 171 -24.54 2.25 14.07
C SER A 171 -24.91 3.36 13.08
N VAL A 172 -25.50 3.00 11.94
CA VAL A 172 -26.02 3.96 10.98
C VAL A 172 -27.37 4.47 11.49
N LEU A 173 -27.37 5.70 12.00
CA LEU A 173 -28.61 6.44 12.20
C LEU A 173 -29.16 6.83 10.82
N ILE A 174 -30.04 6.00 10.27
CA ILE A 174 -30.79 6.34 9.07
C ILE A 174 -31.79 7.43 9.46
N TYR A 175 -31.50 8.68 9.09
CA TYR A 175 -32.52 9.72 9.06
C TYR A 175 -33.52 9.32 7.98
N GLN A 176 -34.70 8.82 8.39
CA GLN A 176 -35.80 8.66 7.44
C GLN A 176 -36.22 10.06 6.97
N PRO A 177 -36.06 10.39 5.68
CA PRO A 177 -36.57 11.66 5.18
C PRO A 177 -38.09 11.66 5.31
N ASN A 178 -38.64 12.71 5.93
CA ASN A 178 -40.08 12.88 6.06
C ASN A 178 -40.67 13.16 4.66
N ILE A 179 -41.43 12.20 4.12
CA ILE A 179 -42.04 12.26 2.79
C ILE A 179 -42.91 13.51 2.61
N ALA A 180 -43.47 14.07 3.70
CA ALA A 180 -44.26 15.30 3.65
C ALA A 180 -43.47 16.55 3.19
N GLN A 181 -42.13 16.51 3.19
CA GLN A 181 -41.30 17.59 2.64
C GLN A 181 -41.27 17.60 1.11
N TYR A 182 -41.56 16.47 0.45
CA TYR A 182 -41.63 16.40 -1.02
C TYR A 182 -42.88 17.08 -1.57
N ASP A 183 -44.00 17.02 -0.83
CA ASP A 183 -45.27 17.63 -1.25
C ASP A 183 -45.18 19.17 -1.37
N GLN A 184 -44.23 19.79 -0.67
CA GLN A 184 -43.99 21.23 -0.76
C GLN A 184 -43.23 21.66 -2.02
N LEU A 185 -42.57 20.73 -2.74
CA LEU A 185 -41.83 21.02 -3.97
C LEU A 185 -42.69 20.91 -5.24
N ILE A 186 -43.83 20.21 -5.17
CA ILE A 186 -44.73 19.98 -6.32
C ILE A 186 -45.71 21.15 -6.54
N SER A 187 -45.90 22.03 -5.55
CA SER A 187 -46.89 23.13 -5.62
C SER A 187 -46.40 24.40 -6.32
N LYS A 188 -45.19 24.43 -6.89
CA LYS A 188 -44.61 25.63 -7.53
C LYS A 188 -44.49 25.58 -9.06
N GLU A 189 -45.21 24.70 -9.73
CA GLU A 189 -45.20 24.65 -11.19
C GLU A 189 -46.61 24.44 -11.76
N ARG A 190 -47.41 25.51 -11.79
CA ARG A 190 -48.55 25.70 -12.71
C ARG A 190 -49.11 27.11 -12.61
N VAL A 191 -48.50 28.04 -13.34
CA VAL A 191 -49.22 29.16 -13.96
C VAL A 191 -48.64 29.35 -15.37
N TYR A 192 -49.15 28.60 -16.34
CA TYR A 192 -49.10 29.03 -17.73
C TYR A 192 -50.16 30.13 -17.86
N ALA A 193 -49.73 31.38 -18.00
CA ALA A 193 -50.61 32.47 -18.40
C ALA A 193 -50.95 32.32 -19.89
N THR A 194 -52.20 31.97 -20.16
CA THR A 194 -52.83 32.02 -21.47
C THR A 194 -53.01 33.46 -21.93
N ALA A 195 -52.85 33.69 -23.23
CA ALA A 195 -52.85 34.96 -23.94
C ALA A 195 -54.11 35.83 -23.80
N HIS A 196 -53.93 37.15 -23.96
CA HIS A 196 -54.73 38.03 -24.82
C HIS A 196 -53.89 39.20 -25.31
#